data_AF-A0A3F2UH33-F1
#
_entry.id   AF-A0A3F2UH33-F1
#
_cell.length_a   1.000
_cell.length_b   1.000
_cell.length_c   1.000
_cell.angle_alpha   90.00
_cell.angle_beta   90.00
_cell.angle_gamma   90.00
#
_symmetry.space_group_name_H-M   'P 1'
#
loop_
_entity.id
_entity.type
_entity.pdbx_description
1 polymer ?
#
loop_
_entity_poly.entity_id
_entity_poly.type
_entity_poly.pdbx_seq_one_letter_code
_entity_poly.pdbx_strand_id
1 'polypeptide(L)'
;MSFSQRDMDTAAANQRLNGTAGAIPHAVQRILKRIGCGYVTLDRNKKVIDWDAGARAVLSNATVIADTPDQISAGLRRLIGGWENIVPGSISWVFMPYREGRPVVFNERAEIVSQGVSIIALLDRTVRPEPNPQTLQEIFGLTSAETRLAIEIARGGAPLDIARILRLSRTTIRSQLASIFAKTETKRQAELVALLDRIAVLP
;
A
#
# COMPACT_ATOMS: atom_id res chain seq x y z
N MET A 1 18.21 0.84 -18.90
CA MET A 1 17.32 -0.17 -18.31
C MET A 1 15.92 0.15 -18.77
N SER A 2 15.41 -0.64 -19.72
CA SER A 2 14.21 -0.34 -20.51
C SER A 2 12.96 -0.73 -19.72
N PHE A 3 12.28 0.25 -19.13
CA PHE A 3 10.89 0.08 -18.67
C PHE A 3 10.05 -0.15 -19.93
N SER A 4 9.41 -1.31 -20.02
CA SER A 4 8.77 -1.77 -21.24
C SER A 4 7.54 -0.92 -21.55
N GLN A 5 7.46 -0.40 -22.78
CA GLN A 5 6.30 0.33 -23.34
C GLN A 5 4.96 -0.40 -23.08
N ARG A 6 4.98 -1.73 -22.90
CA ARG A 6 3.83 -2.57 -22.54
C ARG A 6 3.22 -2.26 -21.18
N ASP A 7 4.01 -1.84 -20.19
CA ASP A 7 3.49 -1.50 -18.85
C ASP A 7 2.74 -0.16 -18.87
N MET A 8 3.18 0.78 -19.73
CA MET A 8 2.49 2.05 -19.97
C MET A 8 1.23 1.89 -20.82
N ASP A 9 1.24 1.02 -21.83
CA ASP A 9 0.07 0.78 -22.68
C ASP A 9 -1.04 0.02 -21.93
N THR A 10 -0.68 -0.87 -20.99
CA THR A 10 -1.65 -1.59 -20.15
C THR A 10 -2.30 -0.66 -19.10
N ALA A 11 -1.52 0.25 -18.51
CA ALA A 11 -2.05 1.27 -17.60
C ALA A 11 -2.98 2.27 -18.32
N ALA A 12 -2.65 2.67 -19.54
CA ALA A 12 -3.46 3.57 -20.36
C ALA A 12 -4.73 2.90 -20.92
N ALA A 13 -4.68 1.59 -21.22
CA ALA A 13 -5.85 0.82 -21.65
C ALA A 13 -6.87 0.66 -20.51
N ASN A 14 -6.40 0.41 -19.28
CA ASN A 14 -7.27 0.33 -18.10
C ASN A 14 -7.85 1.70 -17.71
N GLN A 15 -7.13 2.80 -17.96
CA GLN A 15 -7.61 4.15 -17.67
C GLN A 15 -8.71 4.61 -18.63
N ARG A 16 -8.79 4.04 -19.84
CA ARG A 16 -9.80 4.39 -20.87
C ARG A 16 -11.13 3.62 -20.74
N LEU A 17 -11.19 2.58 -19.91
CA LEU A 17 -12.43 1.84 -19.62
C LEU A 17 -13.21 2.38 -18.40
N ASN A 18 -12.63 3.35 -17.67
CA ASN A 18 -13.14 3.90 -16.41
C ASN A 18 -14.26 4.96 -16.55
N GLY A 19 -15.11 4.81 -17.56
CA GLY A 19 -16.38 5.53 -17.69
C GLY A 19 -17.57 4.77 -17.10
N THR A 20 -17.34 3.75 -16.26
CA THR A 20 -18.39 2.84 -15.79
C THR A 20 -18.79 3.14 -14.34
N ALA A 21 -20.08 3.40 -14.16
CA ALA A 21 -20.73 3.44 -12.86
C ALA A 21 -20.36 2.17 -12.05
N GLY A 22 -19.50 2.32 -11.05
CA GLY A 22 -19.10 1.23 -10.16
C GLY A 22 -17.61 1.17 -9.80
N ALA A 23 -16.76 2.00 -10.40
CA ALA A 23 -15.36 2.12 -9.97
C ALA A 23 -15.25 2.87 -8.64
N ILE A 24 -14.35 2.41 -7.76
CA ILE A 24 -14.08 3.06 -6.47
C ILE A 24 -13.39 4.41 -6.71
N PRO A 25 -13.70 5.47 -5.93
CA PRO A 25 -13.08 6.78 -6.14
C PRO A 25 -11.54 6.69 -6.05
N HIS A 26 -10.83 7.37 -6.95
CA HIS A 26 -9.35 7.38 -6.94
C HIS A 26 -8.74 7.85 -5.61
N ALA A 27 -9.47 8.67 -4.83
CA ALA A 27 -9.04 9.04 -3.48
C ALA A 27 -8.93 7.82 -2.55
N VAL A 28 -9.92 6.91 -2.60
CA VAL A 28 -9.93 5.67 -1.82
C VAL A 28 -8.81 4.74 -2.26
N GLN A 29 -8.62 4.57 -3.58
CA GLN A 29 -7.50 3.80 -4.13
C GLN A 29 -6.15 4.27 -3.59
N ARG A 30 -5.92 5.59 -3.58
CA ARG A 30 -4.68 6.19 -3.06
C ARG A 30 -4.53 6.00 -1.55
N ILE A 31 -5.62 6.05 -0.78
CA ILE A 31 -5.58 5.75 0.67
C ILE A 31 -5.17 4.29 0.88
N LEU A 32 -5.86 3.34 0.23
CA LEU A 32 -5.59 1.91 0.35
C LEU A 32 -4.13 1.58 0.01
N LYS A 33 -3.61 2.15 -1.08
CA LYS A 33 -2.21 1.98 -1.46
C LYS A 33 -1.22 2.50 -0.40
N ARG A 34 -1.50 3.66 0.21
CA ARG A 34 -0.63 4.25 1.24
C ARG A 34 -0.64 3.48 2.55
N ILE A 35 -1.77 2.87 2.92
CA ILE A 35 -1.84 1.97 4.09
C ILE A 35 -1.30 0.57 3.79
N GLY A 36 -0.73 0.33 2.60
CA GLY A 36 -0.16 -0.96 2.20
C GLY A 36 -1.19 -2.02 1.83
N CYS A 37 -2.45 -1.63 1.58
CA CYS A 37 -3.49 -2.54 1.14
C CYS A 37 -3.54 -2.62 -0.38
N GLY A 38 -3.50 -3.85 -0.90
CA GLY A 38 -4.05 -4.13 -2.22
C GLY A 38 -5.57 -4.05 -2.20
N TYR A 39 -6.22 -3.89 -3.35
CA TYR A 39 -7.68 -3.89 -3.42
C TYR A 39 -8.23 -4.69 -4.60
N VAL A 40 -9.42 -5.24 -4.40
CA VAL A 40 -10.27 -5.79 -5.47
C VAL A 40 -11.65 -5.17 -5.35
N THR A 41 -12.21 -4.73 -6.47
CA THR A 41 -13.59 -4.22 -6.55
C THR A 41 -14.49 -5.27 -7.18
N LEU A 42 -15.64 -5.49 -6.54
CA LEU A 42 -16.70 -6.38 -7.02
C LEU A 42 -17.96 -5.59 -7.36
N ASP A 43 -18.66 -6.01 -8.41
CA ASP A 43 -20.03 -5.55 -8.66
C ASP A 43 -21.05 -6.20 -7.69
N ARG A 44 -22.33 -5.84 -7.85
CA ARG A 44 -23.45 -6.40 -7.06
C ARG A 44 -23.62 -7.92 -7.18
N ASN A 45 -23.11 -8.50 -8.25
CA ASN A 45 -23.16 -9.94 -8.52
C ASN A 45 -21.87 -10.65 -8.07
N LYS A 46 -20.99 -9.96 -7.33
CA LYS A 46 -19.70 -10.46 -6.85
C LYS A 46 -18.72 -10.80 -7.98
N LYS A 47 -18.88 -10.16 -9.14
CA LYS A 47 -17.94 -10.25 -10.26
C LYS A 47 -16.83 -9.22 -10.08
N VAL A 48 -15.58 -9.64 -10.28
CA VAL A 48 -14.42 -8.76 -10.24
C VAL A 48 -14.50 -7.76 -11.39
N ILE A 49 -14.43 -6.47 -11.05
CA ILE A 49 -14.48 -5.36 -12.02
C ILE A 49 -13.21 -4.49 -12.01
N ASP A 50 -12.44 -4.50 -10.93
CA ASP A 50 -11.16 -3.78 -10.83
C ASP A 50 -10.25 -4.41 -9.76
N TRP A 51 -8.93 -4.28 -9.89
CA TRP A 51 -7.93 -4.68 -8.89
C TRP A 51 -6.60 -3.97 -9.12
N ASP A 52 -5.77 -3.90 -8.08
CA ASP A 52 -4.43 -3.31 -8.19
C ASP A 52 -3.30 -4.35 -8.12
N ALA A 53 -2.07 -3.84 -8.28
CA ALA A 53 -0.86 -4.66 -8.22
C ALA A 53 -0.65 -5.29 -6.82
N GLY A 54 -1.08 -4.62 -5.75
CA GLY A 54 -1.02 -5.16 -4.39
C GLY A 54 -1.92 -6.39 -4.24
N ALA A 55 -3.16 -6.30 -4.71
CA ALA A 55 -4.08 -7.44 -4.73
C ALA A 55 -3.56 -8.58 -5.59
N ARG A 56 -3.01 -8.28 -6.77
CA ARG A 56 -2.36 -9.28 -7.61
C ARG A 56 -1.22 -9.98 -6.87
N ALA A 57 -0.35 -9.25 -6.17
CA ALA A 57 0.77 -9.83 -5.43
C ALA A 57 0.28 -10.79 -4.33
N VAL A 58 -0.77 -10.40 -3.61
CA VAL A 58 -1.38 -11.21 -2.54
C VAL A 58 -2.09 -12.45 -3.07
N LEU A 59 -2.81 -12.32 -4.19
CA LEU A 59 -3.67 -13.39 -4.71
C LEU A 59 -2.96 -14.35 -5.68
N SER A 60 -1.82 -13.91 -6.23
CA SER A 60 -0.95 -14.78 -7.02
C SER A 60 -0.38 -15.89 -6.13
N ASN A 61 -0.12 -17.05 -6.74
CA ASN A 61 0.56 -18.15 -6.07
C ASN A 61 1.75 -18.63 -6.91
N ALA A 62 2.48 -19.64 -6.43
CA ALA A 62 3.68 -20.15 -7.10
C ALA A 62 3.47 -20.60 -8.56
N THR A 63 2.23 -20.87 -8.96
CA THR A 63 1.87 -21.43 -10.27
C THR A 63 1.04 -20.51 -11.16
N VAL A 64 0.39 -19.48 -10.58
CA VAL A 64 -0.56 -18.62 -11.29
C VAL A 64 -0.34 -17.18 -10.87
N ILE A 65 -0.02 -16.33 -11.86
CA ILE A 65 -0.09 -14.87 -11.74
C ILE A 65 -1.54 -14.48 -11.95
N ALA A 66 -2.14 -13.81 -10.97
CA ALA A 66 -3.53 -13.39 -11.04
C ALA A 66 -3.67 -12.07 -11.80
N ASP A 67 -3.90 -12.12 -13.11
CA ASP A 67 -3.98 -10.93 -13.98
C ASP A 67 -5.24 -10.88 -14.84
N THR A 68 -6.17 -11.82 -14.63
CA THR A 68 -7.51 -11.80 -15.21
C THR A 68 -8.59 -11.77 -14.12
N PRO A 69 -9.81 -11.29 -14.41
CA PRO A 69 -10.90 -11.27 -13.43
C PRO A 69 -11.20 -12.65 -12.83
N ASP A 70 -11.12 -13.71 -13.64
CA ASP A 70 -11.37 -15.09 -13.18
C ASP A 70 -10.26 -15.60 -12.26
N GLN A 71 -9.00 -15.27 -12.55
CA GLN A 71 -7.87 -15.64 -11.69
C GLN A 71 -7.93 -14.90 -10.35
N ILE A 72 -8.25 -13.60 -10.37
CA ILE A 72 -8.44 -12.79 -9.15
C ILE A 72 -9.60 -13.35 -8.32
N SER A 73 -10.73 -13.65 -8.97
CA SER A 73 -11.90 -14.28 -8.33
C SER A 73 -11.56 -15.63 -7.70
N ALA A 74 -10.80 -16.49 -8.40
CA ALA A 74 -10.37 -17.78 -7.89
C ALA A 74 -9.39 -17.64 -6.71
N GLY A 75 -8.44 -16.69 -6.79
CA GLY A 75 -7.53 -16.35 -5.70
C GLY A 75 -8.26 -15.90 -4.45
N LEU A 76 -9.24 -15.00 -4.61
CA LEU A 76 -10.08 -14.54 -3.50
C LEU A 76 -10.85 -15.69 -2.87
N ARG A 77 -11.56 -16.51 -3.65
CA ARG A 77 -12.32 -17.66 -3.12
C ARG A 77 -11.45 -18.61 -2.32
N ARG A 78 -10.21 -18.85 -2.79
CA ARG A 78 -9.23 -19.66 -2.05
C ARG A 78 -8.84 -19.02 -0.73
N LEU A 79 -8.65 -17.69 -0.71
CA LEU A 79 -8.23 -16.94 0.47
C LEU A 79 -9.35 -16.86 1.52
N ILE A 80 -10.54 -16.40 1.15
CA ILE A 80 -11.64 -16.10 2.09
C ILE A 80 -12.65 -17.24 2.26
N GLY A 81 -12.45 -18.38 1.57
CA GLY A 81 -13.28 -19.58 1.69
C GLY A 81 -14.66 -19.50 1.02
N GLY A 82 -14.96 -18.41 0.31
CA GLY A 82 -16.25 -18.17 -0.33
C GLY A 82 -16.72 -16.72 -0.16
N TRP A 83 -17.87 -16.39 -0.72
CA TRP A 83 -18.37 -15.00 -0.71
C TRP A 83 -19.35 -14.68 0.42
N GLU A 84 -19.62 -15.62 1.32
CA GLU A 84 -20.62 -15.46 2.38
C GLU A 84 -20.26 -14.31 3.34
N ASN A 85 -18.95 -14.07 3.51
CA ASN A 85 -18.42 -13.02 4.37
C ASN A 85 -18.33 -11.64 3.69
N ILE A 86 -18.72 -11.49 2.42
CA ILE A 86 -18.62 -10.22 1.67
C ILE A 86 -20.01 -9.62 1.49
N VAL A 87 -20.19 -8.42 2.04
CA VAL A 87 -21.46 -7.69 2.04
C VAL A 87 -21.49 -6.68 0.89
N PRO A 88 -22.51 -6.69 0.01
CA PRO A 88 -22.68 -5.66 -1.00
C PRO A 88 -22.73 -4.25 -0.41
N GLY A 89 -22.08 -3.27 -1.04
CA GLY A 89 -22.04 -1.89 -0.54
C GLY A 89 -21.12 -1.69 0.66
N SER A 90 -20.14 -2.58 0.87
CA SER A 90 -19.20 -2.50 1.99
C SER A 90 -17.74 -2.47 1.54
N ILE A 91 -16.88 -2.07 2.47
CA ILE A 91 -15.45 -2.34 2.42
C ILE A 91 -15.20 -3.55 3.33
N SER A 92 -14.74 -4.65 2.73
CA SER A 92 -14.33 -5.86 3.43
C SER A 92 -12.81 -5.86 3.59
N TRP A 93 -12.34 -5.68 4.82
CA TRP A 93 -10.94 -5.75 5.19
C TRP A 93 -10.53 -7.20 5.42
N VAL A 94 -9.57 -7.70 4.66
CA VAL A 94 -9.04 -9.07 4.76
C VAL A 94 -7.63 -9.01 5.31
N PHE A 95 -7.48 -9.52 6.53
CA PHE A 95 -6.20 -9.61 7.22
C PHE A 95 -5.61 -11.02 7.10
N MET A 96 -4.38 -11.11 6.59
CA MET A 96 -3.66 -12.37 6.46
C MET A 96 -2.79 -12.66 7.70
N PRO A 97 -3.00 -13.77 8.42
CA PRO A 97 -2.13 -14.15 9.54
C PRO A 97 -0.75 -14.65 9.07
N TYR A 98 0.28 -14.45 9.92
CA TYR A 98 1.68 -14.77 9.62
C TYR A 98 2.03 -16.27 9.71
N ARG A 99 1.16 -17.08 10.34
CA ARG A 99 1.29 -18.54 10.50
C ARG A 99 -0.05 -19.19 10.18
N GLU A 100 -0.03 -20.47 9.81
CA GLU A 100 -1.21 -21.32 9.53
C GLU A 100 -2.47 -20.83 10.26
N GLY A 101 -3.28 -20.04 9.56
CA GLY A 101 -4.39 -19.32 10.14
C GLY A 101 -5.32 -18.89 9.02
N ARG A 102 -6.62 -18.90 9.31
CA ARG A 102 -7.62 -18.45 8.36
C ARG A 102 -7.58 -16.92 8.28
N PRO A 103 -7.68 -16.31 7.09
CA PRO A 103 -7.83 -14.87 6.96
C PRO A 103 -9.02 -14.37 7.77
N VAL A 104 -8.85 -13.23 8.44
CA VAL A 104 -9.92 -12.57 9.18
C VAL A 104 -10.54 -11.51 8.29
N VAL A 105 -11.87 -11.55 8.13
CA VAL A 105 -12.62 -10.60 7.32
C VAL A 105 -13.43 -9.68 8.23
N PHE A 106 -13.22 -8.38 8.12
CA PHE A 106 -14.02 -7.34 8.80
C PHE A 106 -14.80 -6.54 7.76
N ASN A 107 -16.11 -6.39 7.95
CA ASN A 107 -16.94 -5.63 7.03
C ASN A 107 -17.30 -4.28 7.63
N GLU A 108 -17.08 -3.23 6.86
CA GLU A 108 -17.47 -1.87 7.18
C GLU A 108 -18.43 -1.36 6.11
N ARG A 109 -19.65 -0.98 6.49
CA ARG A 109 -20.58 -0.36 5.55
C ARG A 109 -20.02 0.99 5.13
N ALA A 110 -19.90 1.20 3.82
CA ALA A 110 -19.32 2.42 3.30
C ALA A 110 -20.32 3.07 2.34
N GLU A 111 -20.94 4.17 2.77
CA GLU A 111 -21.82 5.00 1.93
C GLU A 111 -21.10 5.56 0.69
N ILE A 112 -19.76 5.60 0.74
CA ILE A 112 -18.86 6.05 -0.34
C ILE A 112 -18.86 5.08 -1.53
N VAL A 113 -19.34 3.84 -1.35
CA VAL A 113 -19.37 2.82 -2.40
C VAL A 113 -20.74 2.85 -3.08
N SER A 114 -20.77 3.03 -4.40
CA SER A 114 -22.03 3.04 -5.17
C SER A 114 -22.87 1.80 -4.84
N GLN A 115 -24.18 1.98 -4.64
CA GLN A 115 -25.14 0.93 -4.29
C GLN A 115 -24.85 -0.40 -5.01
N GLY A 116 -24.38 -1.40 -4.25
CA GLY A 116 -24.10 -2.76 -4.73
C GLY A 116 -22.65 -3.07 -5.09
N VAL A 117 -21.75 -2.09 -5.20
CA VAL A 117 -20.30 -2.36 -5.35
C VAL A 117 -19.71 -2.74 -3.99
N SER A 118 -18.72 -3.62 -3.98
CA SER A 118 -17.98 -3.98 -2.76
C SER A 118 -16.49 -3.83 -2.99
N ILE A 119 -15.76 -3.34 -1.98
CA ILE A 119 -14.30 -3.25 -2.01
C ILE A 119 -13.76 -4.31 -1.08
N ILE A 120 -12.81 -5.11 -1.55
CA ILE A 120 -12.03 -6.01 -0.71
C ILE A 120 -10.64 -5.38 -0.55
N ALA A 121 -10.31 -4.94 0.66
CA ALA A 121 -8.97 -4.45 1.00
C ALA A 121 -8.14 -5.63 1.53
N LEU A 122 -7.04 -5.95 0.85
CA LEU A 122 -6.13 -7.04 1.18
C LEU A 122 -4.91 -6.46 1.89
N LEU A 123 -4.76 -6.72 3.18
CA LEU A 123 -3.60 -6.27 3.94
C LEU A 123 -2.48 -7.32 3.91
N ASP A 124 -1.38 -6.98 3.24
CA ASP A 124 -0.14 -7.73 3.30
C ASP A 124 0.81 -7.13 4.34
N ARG A 125 1.06 -7.86 5.42
CA ARG A 125 1.94 -7.42 6.51
C ARG A 125 3.41 -7.33 6.12
N THR A 126 3.80 -7.90 4.99
CA THR A 126 5.17 -7.79 4.46
C THR A 126 5.42 -6.45 3.80
N VAL A 127 4.36 -5.78 3.34
CA VAL A 127 4.44 -4.44 2.75
C VAL A 127 4.47 -3.42 3.88
N ARG A 128 5.54 -2.62 3.92
CA ARG A 128 5.65 -1.47 4.83
C ARG A 128 5.27 -0.20 4.08
N PRO A 129 4.27 0.56 4.55
CA PRO A 129 4.01 1.91 4.08
C PRO A 129 5.29 2.74 4.12
N GLU A 130 5.60 3.44 3.03
CA GLU A 130 6.72 4.37 2.99
C GLU A 130 6.17 5.81 3.01
N PRO A 131 6.71 6.70 3.86
CA PRO A 131 6.31 8.10 3.87
C PRO A 131 6.57 8.79 2.53
N ASN A 132 5.63 9.62 2.09
CA ASN A 132 5.84 10.44 0.90
C ASN A 132 6.96 11.49 1.18
N PRO A 133 8.02 11.54 0.34
CA PRO A 133 9.09 12.53 0.46
C PRO A 133 8.63 13.99 0.52
N GLN A 134 7.68 14.40 -0.32
CA GLN A 134 7.17 15.78 -0.35
C GLN A 134 6.48 16.13 0.96
N THR A 135 5.65 15.23 1.47
CA THR A 135 4.94 15.40 2.75
C THR A 135 5.91 15.56 3.92
N LEU A 136 7.01 14.79 3.93
CA LEU A 136 8.04 14.96 4.96
C LEU A 136 8.75 16.31 4.87
N GLN A 137 8.97 16.84 3.66
CA GLN A 137 9.58 18.15 3.46
C GLN A 137 8.63 19.26 3.90
N GLU A 138 7.35 19.14 3.58
CA GLU A 138 6.32 20.15 3.91
C GLU A 138 6.02 20.19 5.42
N ILE A 139 5.87 19.04 6.07
CA ILE A 139 5.48 18.98 7.48
C ILE A 139 6.65 19.35 8.40
N PHE A 140 7.86 18.89 8.10
CA PHE A 140 9.00 19.01 9.01
C PHE A 140 10.11 19.93 8.49
N GLY A 141 9.98 20.50 7.29
CA GLY A 141 11.05 21.30 6.69
C GLY A 141 12.34 20.51 6.45
N LEU A 142 12.23 19.20 6.18
CA LEU A 142 13.40 18.38 5.84
C LEU A 142 13.99 18.83 4.50
N THR A 143 15.31 18.82 4.41
CA THR A 143 16.01 18.96 3.13
C THR A 143 15.93 17.64 2.34
N SER A 144 16.16 17.68 1.02
CA SER A 144 16.19 16.45 0.20
C SER A 144 17.18 15.39 0.70
N ALA A 145 18.28 15.77 1.36
CA ALA A 145 19.22 14.82 1.95
C ALA A 145 18.65 14.18 3.23
N GLU A 146 18.06 14.99 4.10
CA GLU A 146 17.42 14.52 5.33
C GLU A 146 16.21 13.62 5.02
N THR A 147 15.39 13.97 4.02
CA THR A 147 14.26 13.16 3.57
C THR A 147 14.71 11.77 3.12
N ARG A 148 15.79 11.69 2.32
CA ARG A 148 16.35 10.41 1.89
C ARG A 148 16.81 9.57 3.08
N LEU A 149 17.50 10.18 4.05
CA LEU A 149 17.93 9.48 5.26
C LEU A 149 16.73 9.02 6.11
N ALA A 150 15.73 9.86 6.30
CA ALA A 150 14.53 9.53 7.07
C ALA A 150 13.76 8.34 6.47
N ILE A 151 13.65 8.27 5.14
CA ILE A 151 13.02 7.15 4.43
C ILE A 151 13.78 5.84 4.65
N GLU A 152 15.12 5.83 4.54
CA GLU A 152 15.91 4.62 4.81
C GLU A 152 15.81 4.17 6.27
N ILE A 153 15.70 5.13 7.21
CA ILE A 153 15.43 4.84 8.62
C ILE A 153 14.04 4.22 8.81
N ALA A 154 13.00 4.73 8.13
CA ALA A 154 11.65 4.17 8.17
C ALA A 154 11.59 2.72 7.64
N ARG A 155 12.44 2.38 6.66
CA ARG A 155 12.60 0.99 6.19
C ARG A 155 13.27 0.06 7.21
N GLY A 156 13.71 0.58 8.35
CA GLY A 156 14.40 -0.17 9.41
C GLY A 156 15.91 -0.26 9.21
N GLY A 157 16.50 0.55 8.32
CA GLY A 157 17.94 0.56 8.09
C GLY A 157 18.72 1.02 9.33
N ALA A 158 19.83 0.34 9.62
CA ALA A 158 20.76 0.82 10.64
C ALA A 158 21.58 2.00 10.08
N PRO A 159 21.81 3.09 10.83
CA PRO A 159 22.49 4.28 10.33
C PRO A 159 23.86 4.01 9.67
N LEU A 160 24.60 3.02 10.18
CA LEU A 160 25.90 2.63 9.62
C LEU A 160 25.79 1.92 8.27
N ASP A 161 24.73 1.13 8.07
CA ASP A 161 24.48 0.48 6.79
C ASP A 161 23.97 1.49 5.77
N ILE A 162 23.12 2.42 6.20
CA ILE A 162 22.67 3.54 5.38
C ILE A 162 23.86 4.41 4.94
N ALA A 163 24.83 4.66 5.83
CA ALA A 163 26.07 5.37 5.48
C ALA A 163 26.79 4.70 4.30
N ARG A 164 26.87 3.36 4.31
CA ARG A 164 27.51 2.58 3.24
C ARG A 164 26.73 2.67 1.94
N ILE A 165 25.40 2.52 2.00
CA ILE A 165 24.50 2.57 0.84
C ILE A 165 24.54 3.96 0.19
N LEU A 166 24.44 5.02 0.99
CA LEU A 166 24.44 6.40 0.52
C LEU A 166 25.85 6.94 0.23
N ARG A 167 26.92 6.15 0.47
CA ARG A 167 28.33 6.55 0.36
C ARG A 167 28.66 7.83 1.14
N LEU A 168 28.09 7.95 2.34
CA LEU A 168 28.30 9.08 3.25
C LEU A 168 29.20 8.68 4.42
N SER A 169 29.90 9.67 4.98
CA SER A 169 30.68 9.44 6.20
C SER A 169 29.74 9.21 7.40
N ARG A 170 30.22 8.47 8.41
CA ARG A 170 29.51 8.31 9.69
C ARG A 170 29.19 9.68 10.33
N THR A 171 30.11 10.62 10.22
CA THR A 171 29.94 11.98 10.73
C THR A 171 28.78 12.70 10.05
N THR A 172 28.67 12.58 8.73
CA THR A 172 27.59 13.17 7.93
C THR A 172 26.23 12.56 8.27
N ILE A 173 26.15 11.23 8.40
CA ILE A 173 24.92 10.57 8.83
C ILE A 173 24.52 11.03 10.23
N ARG A 174 25.48 11.12 11.15
CA ARG A 174 25.20 11.57 12.52
C ARG A 174 24.69 13.01 12.56
N SER A 175 25.27 13.92 11.78
CA SER A 175 24.82 15.31 11.74
C SER A 175 23.44 15.45 11.10
N GLN A 176 23.16 14.74 9.99
CA GLN A 176 21.84 14.73 9.37
C GLN A 176 20.79 14.12 10.31
N LEU A 177 21.10 13.01 10.99
CA LEU A 177 20.18 12.37 11.92
C LEU A 177 19.86 13.27 13.13
N ALA A 178 20.86 13.98 13.65
CA ALA A 178 20.64 14.97 14.71
C ALA A 178 19.71 16.12 14.26
N SER A 179 19.89 16.60 13.02
CA SER A 179 19.00 17.61 12.43
C SER A 179 17.57 17.08 12.26
N ILE A 180 17.41 15.84 11.78
CA ILE A 180 16.10 15.19 11.64
C ILE A 180 15.42 15.07 13.01
N PHE A 181 16.13 14.60 14.03
CA PHE A 181 15.60 14.51 15.40
C PHE A 181 15.11 15.86 15.93
N ALA A 182 15.89 16.93 15.69
CA ALA A 182 15.47 18.28 16.07
C ALA A 182 14.20 18.74 15.32
N LYS A 183 14.14 18.54 13.99
CA LYS A 183 13.02 18.97 13.14
C LYS A 183 11.73 18.16 13.33
N THR A 184 11.87 16.92 13.79
CA THR A 184 10.74 16.00 14.02
C THR A 184 10.36 15.90 15.49
N GLU A 185 11.05 16.63 16.36
CA GLU A 185 10.87 16.58 17.82
C GLU A 185 10.99 15.17 18.42
N THR A 186 11.84 14.33 17.82
CA THR A 186 12.10 12.96 18.28
C THR A 186 13.47 12.87 18.94
N LYS A 187 13.66 11.89 19.83
CA LYS A 187 14.93 11.71 20.57
C LYS A 187 15.62 10.39 20.24
N ARG A 188 14.88 9.41 19.72
CA ARG A 188 15.38 8.07 19.42
C ARG A 188 14.94 7.64 18.02
N GLN A 189 15.75 6.80 17.38
CA GLN A 189 15.43 6.25 16.07
C GLN A 189 14.07 5.54 16.06
N ALA A 190 13.73 4.79 17.12
CA ALA A 190 12.44 4.12 17.22
C ALA A 190 11.25 5.11 17.29
N GLU A 191 11.42 6.27 17.92
CA GLU A 191 10.38 7.33 17.96
C GLU A 191 10.21 7.96 16.57
N LEU A 192 11.32 8.22 15.88
CA LEU A 192 11.29 8.68 14.50
C LEU A 192 10.59 7.68 13.58
N VAL A 193 10.93 6.38 13.66
CA VAL A 193 10.27 5.34 12.86
C VAL A 193 8.76 5.31 13.14
N ALA A 194 8.34 5.31 14.41
CA ALA A 194 6.93 5.31 14.78
C ALA A 194 6.18 6.57 14.27
N LEU A 195 6.83 7.73 14.28
CA LEU A 195 6.27 8.97 13.73
C LEU A 195 6.12 8.88 12.20
N LEU A 196 7.15 8.41 11.51
CA LEU A 196 7.16 8.25 10.06
C LEU A 196 6.10 7.24 9.59
N ASP A 197 5.95 6.11 10.29
CA ASP A 197 4.91 5.11 10.00
C ASP A 197 3.49 5.70 10.06
N ARG A 198 3.24 6.60 11.02
CA ARG A 198 1.94 7.28 11.15
C ARG A 198 1.68 8.26 10.01
N ILE A 199 2.73 8.91 9.52
CA ILE A 199 2.65 9.90 8.43
C ILE A 199 2.61 9.23 7.06
N ALA A 200 3.04 7.97 6.93
CA ALA A 200 3.03 7.25 5.66
C ALA A 200 1.64 7.10 5.02
N VAL A 201 0.58 7.30 5.79
CA VAL A 201 -0.82 7.30 5.30
C VAL A 201 -1.20 8.62 4.62
N LEU A 202 -0.44 9.71 4.84
CA LEU A 202 -0.70 11.04 4.29
C LEU A 202 -0.29 11.14 2.81
N PRO A 203 -0.94 12.03 2.03
CA PRO A 203 -0.73 12.12 0.59
C PRO A 203 0.61 12.76 0.26
#